data_AF-A0AAW5T963-F1
#
_entry.id   AF-A0AAW5T963-F1
#
_cell.length_a   1.000
_cell.length_b   1.000
_cell.length_c   1.000
_cell.angle_alpha   90.00
_cell.angle_beta   90.00
_cell.angle_gamma   90.00
#
_symmetry.space_group_name_H-M   'P 1'
#
loop_
_entity.id
_entity.type
_entity.pdbx_description
1 polymer ?
#
loop_
_entity_poly.entity_id
_entity_poly.type
_entity_poly.pdbx_seq_one_letter_code
_entity_poly.pdbx_strand_id
1 'polypeptide(L)'
;MSFPPQGPPPYGPPPYGQPPHWPPPQGQPWQGQAGAPPPYGPPVYGPPPYGQPQWSQARPPIRPKRSGLGIAIVAVIAVLGISFVGFMGYMVYKVDAEGQDRTAQSASDFSYVCDNDHITNAAEYGKPYNIAAFFKGLTFMDESWLPVSSDKWSTSDRYSEINVVACLDRKKGSEVKATSCVDDDDGNRTTVDYLSVEYEVTFREAKTGKVIKDGGTVTGTAGSCPMLGSYDKRSRKMYARPDDDAVQAKLDAFAG
;
A
#
# COMPACT_ATOMS: atom_id res chain seq x y z
N MET A 1 34.98 -32.69 -39.67
CA MET A 1 35.03 -33.93 -38.86
C MET A 1 33.63 -34.11 -38.29
N SER A 2 32.90 -35.11 -38.76
CA SER A 2 31.47 -35.31 -38.50
C SER A 2 31.29 -36.23 -37.30
N PHE A 3 30.51 -35.80 -36.30
CA PHE A 3 30.10 -36.62 -35.16
C PHE A 3 28.91 -37.52 -35.56
N PRO A 4 28.86 -38.80 -35.09
CA PRO A 4 27.72 -39.67 -35.35
C PRO A 4 26.51 -39.30 -34.47
N PRO A 5 25.26 -39.55 -34.93
CA PRO A 5 24.06 -39.23 -34.17
C PRO A 5 23.88 -40.18 -32.98
N GLN A 6 23.64 -39.62 -31.80
CA GLN A 6 23.24 -40.37 -30.61
C GLN A 6 21.74 -40.73 -30.73
N GLY A 7 21.41 -42.01 -30.61
CA GLY A 7 20.04 -42.50 -30.59
C GLY A 7 19.28 -42.10 -29.30
N PRO A 8 17.94 -42.08 -29.32
CA PRO A 8 17.14 -41.67 -28.18
C PRO A 8 17.16 -42.71 -27.03
N PRO A 9 17.20 -42.28 -25.76
CA PRO A 9 17.04 -43.18 -24.62
C PRO A 9 15.57 -43.66 -24.47
N PRO A 10 15.35 -44.87 -23.91
CA PRO A 10 14.02 -45.47 -23.80
C PRO A 10 13.18 -44.83 -22.69
N TYR A 11 12.00 -44.33 -23.05
CA TYR A 11 10.97 -43.88 -22.12
C TYR A 11 10.24 -45.09 -21.51
N GLY A 12 10.44 -45.32 -20.20
CA GLY A 12 9.59 -46.17 -19.38
C GLY A 12 8.83 -45.32 -18.35
N PRO A 13 7.54 -45.59 -18.07
CA PRO A 13 6.78 -44.85 -17.06
C PRO A 13 7.20 -45.24 -15.64
N PRO A 14 7.33 -44.29 -14.69
CA PRO A 14 7.57 -44.61 -13.29
C PRO A 14 6.30 -45.13 -12.59
N PRO A 15 6.43 -46.00 -11.57
CA PRO A 15 5.32 -46.64 -10.88
C PRO A 15 4.62 -45.68 -9.90
N TYR A 16 3.28 -45.75 -9.88
CA TYR A 16 2.41 -45.02 -8.97
C TYR A 16 2.66 -45.39 -7.51
N GLY A 17 3.17 -44.45 -6.72
CA GLY A 17 3.26 -44.55 -5.25
C GLY A 17 1.96 -44.14 -4.57
N GLN A 18 1.48 -44.97 -3.65
CA GLN A 18 0.32 -44.71 -2.80
C GLN A 18 0.59 -43.62 -1.75
N PRO A 19 -0.41 -42.79 -1.37
CA PRO A 19 -0.25 -41.80 -0.30
C PRO A 19 -0.33 -42.44 1.12
N PRO A 20 0.45 -41.94 2.09
CA PRO A 20 0.44 -42.43 3.47
C PRO A 20 -0.82 -42.01 4.23
N HIS A 21 -1.37 -42.96 4.99
CA HIS A 21 -2.51 -42.84 5.87
C HIS A 21 -2.10 -42.18 7.19
N TRP A 22 -2.75 -41.08 7.57
CA TRP A 22 -2.62 -40.48 8.90
C TRP A 22 -3.79 -40.92 9.80
N PRO A 23 -3.53 -41.32 11.06
CA PRO A 23 -4.60 -41.57 12.03
C PRO A 23 -5.19 -40.25 12.58
N PRO A 24 -6.49 -40.22 12.96
CA PRO A 24 -7.15 -39.00 13.43
C PRO A 24 -6.69 -38.58 14.84
N PRO A 25 -6.68 -37.28 15.15
CA PRO A 25 -6.31 -36.77 16.47
C PRO A 25 -7.39 -37.07 17.52
N GLN A 26 -6.97 -37.70 18.62
CA GLN A 26 -7.77 -37.97 19.80
C GLN A 26 -8.04 -36.67 20.58
N GLY A 27 -9.31 -36.39 20.85
CA GLY A 27 -9.76 -35.23 21.63
C GLY A 27 -9.36 -35.31 23.10
N GLN A 28 -9.09 -34.15 23.71
CA GLN A 28 -8.95 -34.01 25.16
C GLN A 28 -10.25 -33.46 25.79
N PRO A 29 -10.64 -33.93 26.99
CA PRO A 29 -11.93 -33.63 27.60
C PRO A 29 -11.93 -32.33 28.42
N TRP A 30 -13.08 -31.65 28.34
CA TRP A 30 -13.48 -30.50 29.14
C TRP A 30 -13.57 -30.83 30.64
N GLN A 31 -12.94 -30.01 31.48
CA GLN A 31 -13.22 -29.96 32.92
C GLN A 31 -14.27 -28.86 33.18
N GLY A 32 -15.50 -29.28 33.45
CA GLY A 32 -16.60 -28.44 33.90
C GLY A 32 -17.16 -28.98 35.22
N GLN A 33 -17.05 -28.18 36.28
CA GLN A 33 -17.36 -28.54 37.65
C GLN A 33 -18.87 -28.47 37.94
N ALA A 34 -19.34 -29.46 38.71
CA ALA A 34 -20.72 -29.75 39.02
C ALA A 34 -21.40 -28.75 39.98
N GLY A 35 -22.71 -28.56 39.81
CA GLY A 35 -23.63 -27.97 40.79
C GLY A 35 -25.08 -28.21 40.38
N ALA A 36 -25.78 -29.07 41.13
CA ALA A 36 -27.12 -29.60 40.85
C ALA A 36 -28.29 -28.65 41.32
N PRO A 37 -29.54 -28.88 40.88
CA PRO A 37 -30.76 -28.01 41.04
C PRO A 37 -31.53 -28.36 42.35
N PRO A 38 -32.69 -27.75 42.79
CA PRO A 38 -33.96 -27.43 42.05
C PRO A 38 -34.79 -26.26 42.72
N PRO A 39 -36.15 -26.15 42.73
CA PRO A 39 -37.25 -26.64 41.87
C PRO A 39 -38.25 -25.53 41.40
N TYR A 40 -39.25 -25.97 40.62
CA TYR A 40 -40.35 -25.28 39.94
C TYR A 40 -41.27 -24.35 40.76
N GLY A 41 -41.78 -23.28 40.11
CA GLY A 41 -42.97 -22.51 40.48
C GLY A 41 -43.58 -21.72 39.29
N PRO A 42 -44.91 -21.67 39.10
CA PRO A 42 -45.60 -21.11 37.90
C PRO A 42 -45.79 -19.57 37.93
N PRO A 43 -46.22 -18.93 36.81
CA PRO A 43 -45.87 -17.55 36.48
C PRO A 43 -46.88 -16.50 36.97
N VAL A 44 -46.42 -15.25 37.19
CA VAL A 44 -47.31 -14.09 37.39
C VAL A 44 -46.83 -12.91 36.56
N TYR A 45 -47.65 -12.56 35.56
CA TYR A 45 -47.61 -11.30 34.81
C TYR A 45 -48.38 -10.22 35.60
N GLY A 46 -47.80 -9.03 35.77
CA GLY A 46 -48.47 -7.87 36.35
C GLY A 46 -47.75 -6.55 36.04
N PRO A 47 -48.43 -5.54 35.45
CA PRO A 47 -47.88 -4.20 35.18
C PRO A 47 -47.81 -3.30 36.45
N PRO A 48 -47.05 -2.18 36.43
CA PRO A 48 -46.45 -1.58 37.62
C PRO A 48 -47.39 -0.58 38.34
N PRO A 49 -47.27 -0.40 39.66
CA PRO A 49 -47.97 0.70 40.32
C PRO A 49 -47.03 1.90 40.52
N TYR A 50 -47.43 3.02 39.92
CA TYR A 50 -46.94 4.36 40.24
C TYR A 50 -47.28 4.70 41.71
N GLY A 51 -46.28 5.14 42.48
CA GLY A 51 -46.45 5.71 43.81
C GLY A 51 -45.25 6.59 44.19
N GLN A 52 -45.49 7.90 44.31
CA GLN A 52 -44.66 8.85 45.06
C GLN A 52 -45.29 9.07 46.46
N PRO A 53 -44.67 9.81 47.39
CA PRO A 53 -43.27 9.83 47.84
C PRO A 53 -43.19 9.54 49.36
N GLN A 54 -42.12 8.88 49.84
CA GLN A 54 -41.85 8.80 51.28
C GLN A 54 -40.47 9.38 51.60
N TRP A 55 -40.50 10.51 52.30
CA TRP A 55 -39.34 11.29 52.73
C TRP A 55 -38.44 10.49 53.67
N SER A 56 -37.22 10.19 53.23
CA SER A 56 -36.11 9.81 54.10
C SER A 56 -35.06 10.93 54.10
N GLN A 57 -34.77 11.42 55.30
CA GLN A 57 -33.94 12.59 55.62
C GLN A 57 -32.65 12.70 54.79
N ALA A 58 -32.45 13.86 54.16
CA ALA A 58 -31.24 14.21 53.47
C ALA A 58 -30.05 14.27 54.46
N ARG A 59 -29.03 13.44 54.22
CA ARG A 59 -27.69 13.69 54.76
C ARG A 59 -27.15 14.98 54.13
N PRO A 60 -26.41 15.82 54.86
CA PRO A 60 -25.88 17.06 54.30
C PRO A 60 -24.99 16.74 53.08
N PRO A 61 -25.09 17.52 51.99
CA PRO A 61 -24.24 17.32 50.83
C PRO A 61 -22.78 17.53 51.24
N ILE A 62 -21.94 16.53 50.96
CA ILE A 62 -20.49 16.65 51.06
C ILE A 62 -20.10 17.76 50.09
N ARG A 63 -19.80 18.96 50.61
CA ARG A 63 -19.26 20.05 49.80
C ARG A 63 -17.92 19.56 49.22
N PRO A 64 -17.75 19.48 47.89
CA PRO A 64 -16.43 19.18 47.34
C PRO A 64 -15.51 20.34 47.72
N LYS A 65 -14.54 20.05 48.58
CA LYS A 65 -13.48 20.98 48.92
C LYS A 65 -12.68 21.20 47.64
N ARG A 66 -12.81 22.38 47.02
CA ARG A 66 -11.98 22.79 45.87
C ARG A 66 -10.53 22.85 46.35
N SER A 67 -9.80 21.75 46.23
CA SER A 67 -8.36 21.73 46.47
C SER A 67 -7.69 22.20 45.17
N GLY A 68 -6.77 23.16 45.29
CA GLY A 68 -5.96 23.63 44.16
C GLY A 68 -5.18 22.49 43.47
N LEU A 69 -5.06 21.34 44.15
CA LEU A 69 -4.50 20.10 43.62
C LEU A 69 -5.28 19.59 42.39
N GLY A 70 -6.61 19.68 42.38
CA GLY A 70 -7.42 19.23 41.24
C GLY A 70 -7.20 20.09 39.99
N ILE A 71 -7.06 21.41 40.16
CA ILE A 71 -6.75 22.33 39.07
C ILE A 71 -5.31 22.13 38.58
N ALA A 72 -4.36 21.91 39.50
CA ALA A 72 -2.98 21.63 39.16
C ALA A 72 -2.83 20.33 38.35
N ILE A 73 -3.55 19.26 38.72
CA ILE A 73 -3.52 17.98 37.99
C ILE A 73 -4.10 18.15 36.57
N VAL A 74 -5.23 18.85 36.43
CA VAL A 74 -5.83 19.10 35.11
C VAL A 74 -4.91 19.96 34.22
N ALA A 75 -4.25 20.98 34.79
CA ALA A 75 -3.30 21.80 34.06
C ALA A 75 -2.07 20.99 33.61
N VAL A 76 -1.54 20.12 34.47
CA VAL A 76 -0.41 19.24 34.13
C VAL A 76 -0.81 18.25 33.03
N ILE A 77 -1.99 17.63 33.11
CA ILE A 77 -2.48 16.72 32.06
C ILE A 77 -2.70 17.45 30.74
N ALA A 78 -3.25 18.67 30.75
CA ALA A 78 -3.45 19.46 29.54
C ALA A 78 -2.11 19.85 28.90
N VAL A 79 -1.13 20.28 29.70
CA VAL A 79 0.21 20.61 29.19
C VAL A 79 0.90 19.37 28.65
N LEU A 80 0.88 18.25 29.38
CA LEU A 80 1.45 16.99 28.91
C LEU A 80 0.75 16.48 27.65
N GLY A 81 -0.57 16.61 27.56
CA GLY A 81 -1.35 16.23 26.37
C GLY A 81 -0.99 17.08 25.15
N ILE A 82 -0.91 18.41 25.31
CA ILE A 82 -0.49 19.32 24.23
C ILE A 82 0.97 19.07 23.85
N SER A 83 1.86 18.85 24.82
CA SER A 83 3.25 18.50 24.56
C SER A 83 3.39 17.15 23.88
N PHE A 84 2.57 16.16 24.22
CA PHE A 84 2.59 14.85 23.58
C PHE A 84 2.02 14.89 22.16
N VAL A 85 0.94 15.64 21.92
CA VAL A 85 0.39 15.85 20.57
C VAL A 85 1.35 16.68 19.72
N GLY A 86 1.96 17.71 20.29
CA GLY A 86 2.99 18.52 19.64
C GLY A 86 4.26 17.73 19.35
N PHE A 87 4.70 16.88 20.29
CA PHE A 87 5.84 15.99 20.12
C PHE A 87 5.55 14.88 19.11
N MET A 88 4.37 14.27 19.13
CA MET A 88 3.96 13.29 18.12
C MET A 88 3.80 13.92 16.74
N GLY A 89 3.21 15.11 16.63
CA GLY A 89 3.15 15.86 15.38
C GLY A 89 4.53 16.28 14.87
N TYR A 90 5.43 16.67 15.79
CA TYR A 90 6.83 16.96 15.48
C TYR A 90 7.61 15.71 15.07
N MET A 91 7.36 14.56 15.71
CA MET A 91 7.98 13.28 15.35
C MET A 91 7.43 12.76 14.03
N VAL A 92 6.15 12.94 13.70
CA VAL A 92 5.63 12.63 12.35
C VAL A 92 6.31 13.53 11.32
N TYR A 93 6.38 14.84 11.57
CA TYR A 93 7.11 15.78 10.71
C TYR A 93 8.61 15.45 10.59
N LYS A 94 9.24 14.95 11.65
CA LYS A 94 10.66 14.57 11.65
C LYS A 94 10.92 13.19 11.06
N VAL A 95 10.01 12.22 11.21
CA VAL A 95 10.13 10.91 10.58
C VAL A 95 10.00 11.05 9.06
N ASP A 96 9.25 12.04 8.57
CA ASP A 96 9.26 12.44 7.15
C ASP A 96 10.55 13.21 6.74
N ALA A 97 11.23 13.86 7.70
CA ALA A 97 12.45 14.66 7.45
C ALA A 97 13.77 13.93 7.81
N GLU A 98 13.72 12.70 8.30
CA GLU A 98 14.86 11.80 8.49
C GLU A 98 15.08 10.90 7.25
N GLY A 99 14.68 11.39 6.07
CA GLY A 99 15.23 10.90 4.82
C GLY A 99 16.75 11.08 4.90
N GLN A 100 17.51 9.99 4.76
CA GLN A 100 18.95 10.10 4.61
C GLN A 100 19.22 11.13 3.51
N ASP A 101 20.17 12.05 3.70
CA ASP A 101 20.56 13.03 2.68
C ASP A 101 20.92 12.27 1.39
N ARG A 102 19.93 12.07 0.51
CA ARG A 102 20.06 11.16 -0.61
C ARG A 102 20.51 11.96 -1.80
N THR A 103 21.70 11.65 -2.28
CA THR A 103 22.22 12.23 -3.51
C THR A 103 21.96 11.26 -4.66
N ALA A 104 21.30 11.72 -5.71
CA ALA A 104 21.16 10.96 -6.94
C ALA A 104 22.52 10.77 -7.62
N GLN A 105 22.77 9.56 -8.09
CA GLN A 105 23.88 9.21 -8.99
C GLN A 105 23.40 9.05 -10.44
N SER A 106 22.08 8.96 -10.63
CA SER A 106 21.42 8.80 -11.92
C SER A 106 20.01 9.41 -11.90
N ALA A 107 19.39 9.58 -13.07
CA ALA A 107 17.99 9.99 -13.16
C ALA A 107 17.04 9.01 -12.47
N SER A 108 17.32 7.70 -12.50
CA SER A 108 16.46 6.68 -11.88
C SER A 108 16.35 6.82 -10.36
N ASP A 109 17.34 7.44 -9.68
CA ASP A 109 17.26 7.71 -8.24
C ASP A 109 16.15 8.71 -7.90
N PHE A 110 15.69 9.52 -8.86
CA PHE A 110 14.57 10.43 -8.62
C PHE A 110 13.24 9.69 -8.40
N SER A 111 13.18 8.39 -8.71
CA SER A 111 12.01 7.56 -8.36
C SER A 111 11.78 7.43 -6.86
N TYR A 112 12.81 7.58 -6.01
CA TYR A 112 12.65 7.57 -4.54
C TYR A 112 11.74 8.70 -4.04
N VAL A 113 11.65 9.82 -4.79
CA VAL A 113 10.73 10.93 -4.48
C VAL A 113 9.27 10.46 -4.48
N CYS A 114 8.96 9.42 -5.27
CA CYS A 114 7.62 8.84 -5.32
C CYS A 114 7.27 8.02 -4.08
N ASP A 115 8.26 7.60 -3.29
CA ASP A 115 8.07 6.93 -2.00
C ASP A 115 8.14 7.91 -0.81
N ASN A 116 7.94 9.21 -1.06
CA ASN A 116 8.06 10.31 -0.09
C ASN A 116 9.49 10.58 0.41
N ASP A 117 10.52 10.16 -0.34
CA ASP A 117 11.90 10.56 -0.10
C ASP A 117 12.20 11.91 -0.80
N HIS A 118 13.45 12.36 -0.73
CA HIS A 118 13.92 13.59 -1.37
C HIS A 118 15.36 13.47 -1.89
N ILE A 119 15.74 14.26 -2.89
CA ILE A 119 17.06 14.22 -3.52
C ILE A 119 17.82 15.53 -3.29
N THR A 120 18.81 15.54 -2.40
CA THR A 120 19.45 16.78 -1.92
C THR A 120 20.29 17.50 -2.98
N ASN A 121 20.79 16.77 -3.99
CA ASN A 121 21.53 17.33 -5.13
C ASN A 121 20.64 17.62 -6.36
N ALA A 122 19.31 17.55 -6.22
CA ALA A 122 18.38 18.01 -7.24
C ALA A 122 18.42 19.53 -7.40
N ALA A 123 17.98 20.02 -8.57
CA ALA A 123 17.85 21.44 -8.80
C ALA A 123 16.74 22.05 -7.94
N GLU A 124 16.88 23.35 -7.64
CA GLU A 124 15.85 24.11 -6.94
C GLU A 124 14.54 24.12 -7.74
N TYR A 125 13.42 24.04 -7.01
CA TYR A 125 12.10 24.11 -7.63
C TYR A 125 11.89 25.48 -8.30
N GLY A 126 11.65 25.46 -9.62
CA GLY A 126 11.44 26.67 -10.41
C GLY A 126 11.46 26.41 -11.91
N LYS A 127 11.22 27.45 -12.71
CA LYS A 127 11.33 27.34 -14.17
C LYS A 127 12.81 27.37 -14.61
N PRO A 128 13.20 26.61 -15.66
CA PRO A 128 12.38 25.64 -16.38
C PRO A 128 12.09 24.38 -15.55
N TYR A 129 10.89 23.83 -15.69
CA TYR A 129 10.51 22.60 -15.01
C TYR A 129 11.08 21.40 -15.76
N ASN A 130 12.09 20.77 -15.16
CA ASN A 130 12.73 19.58 -15.67
C ASN A 130 12.11 18.40 -14.91
N ILE A 131 11.05 17.86 -15.49
CA ILE A 131 10.18 16.88 -14.83
C ILE A 131 10.65 15.48 -15.21
N ALA A 132 11.01 14.65 -14.23
CA ALA A 132 11.26 13.22 -14.45
C ALA A 132 10.01 12.41 -14.11
N ALA A 133 9.53 11.57 -15.03
CA ALA A 133 8.29 10.80 -14.83
C ALA A 133 8.57 9.32 -14.57
N PHE A 134 7.93 8.79 -13.52
CA PHE A 134 8.00 7.38 -13.13
C PHE A 134 6.62 6.81 -12.89
N PHE A 135 6.40 5.56 -13.30
CA PHE A 135 5.17 4.84 -13.04
C PHE A 135 5.41 3.55 -12.25
N LYS A 136 4.44 3.18 -11.43
CA LYS A 136 4.53 1.98 -10.61
C LYS A 136 4.15 0.73 -11.42
N GLY A 137 5.15 -0.03 -11.82
CA GLY A 137 5.02 -1.17 -12.73
C GLY A 137 5.60 -2.45 -12.15
N LEU A 138 5.30 -3.58 -12.79
CA LEU A 138 5.85 -4.88 -12.42
C LEU A 138 7.22 -5.09 -13.07
N THR A 139 8.17 -5.57 -12.26
CA THR A 139 9.48 -6.08 -12.68
C THR A 139 9.50 -7.61 -12.59
N PHE A 140 10.67 -8.20 -12.85
CA PHE A 140 10.88 -9.64 -12.77
C PHE A 140 10.82 -10.21 -11.34
N MET A 141 10.96 -9.38 -10.30
CA MET A 141 10.88 -9.78 -8.89
C MET A 141 9.63 -9.24 -8.19
N ASP A 142 9.36 -7.95 -8.38
CA ASP A 142 8.38 -7.21 -7.59
C ASP A 142 7.86 -5.97 -8.35
N GLU A 143 7.03 -5.20 -7.68
CA GLU A 143 6.59 -3.91 -8.16
C GLU A 143 7.62 -2.82 -7.83
N SER A 144 8.00 -2.02 -8.83
CA SER A 144 8.92 -0.90 -8.65
C SER A 144 8.48 0.32 -9.46
N TRP A 145 9.10 1.46 -9.15
CA TRP A 145 9.02 2.64 -10.00
C TRP A 145 9.87 2.44 -11.25
N LEU A 146 9.26 2.62 -12.43
CA LEU A 146 9.88 2.47 -13.73
C LEU A 146 9.83 3.81 -14.47
N PRO A 147 10.88 4.19 -15.22
CA PRO A 147 10.86 5.42 -16.00
C PRO A 147 9.79 5.35 -17.10
N VAL A 148 9.11 6.46 -17.34
CA VAL A 148 8.25 6.63 -18.53
C VAL A 148 9.15 6.85 -19.74
N SER A 149 9.03 6.01 -20.76
CA SER A 149 9.96 5.99 -21.90
C SER A 149 9.98 7.27 -22.74
N SER A 150 8.83 7.94 -22.87
CA SER A 150 8.73 9.21 -23.59
C SER A 150 9.36 10.38 -22.83
N ASP A 151 9.54 10.26 -21.52
CA ASP A 151 10.11 11.33 -20.70
C ASP A 151 11.64 11.33 -20.77
N LYS A 152 12.19 12.39 -21.37
CA LYS A 152 13.65 12.53 -21.57
C LYS A 152 14.43 12.70 -20.26
N TRP A 153 13.79 13.12 -19.16
CA TRP A 153 14.48 13.41 -17.91
C TRP A 153 14.67 12.17 -17.05
N SER A 154 13.73 11.23 -17.11
CA SER A 154 13.73 9.95 -16.38
C SER A 154 14.95 9.06 -16.66
N THR A 155 15.65 9.33 -17.78
CA THR A 155 16.86 8.60 -18.23
C THR A 155 18.03 9.54 -18.56
N SER A 156 17.95 10.83 -18.18
CA SER A 156 18.96 11.81 -18.54
C SER A 156 20.25 11.69 -17.72
N ASP A 157 21.40 11.90 -18.37
CA ASP A 157 22.69 12.10 -17.68
C ASP A 157 22.77 13.46 -16.98
N ARG A 158 21.88 14.41 -17.31
CA ARG A 158 21.78 15.73 -16.67
C ARG A 158 20.85 15.71 -15.46
N TYR A 159 20.85 14.61 -14.71
CA TYR A 159 19.89 14.36 -13.63
C TYR A 159 19.92 15.42 -12.52
N SER A 160 21.05 16.09 -12.29
CA SER A 160 21.14 17.19 -11.31
C SER A 160 20.31 18.42 -11.66
N GLU A 161 19.80 18.52 -12.90
CA GLU A 161 18.92 19.60 -13.33
C GLU A 161 17.44 19.30 -13.12
N ILE A 162 17.09 18.06 -12.76
CA ILE A 162 15.71 17.66 -12.44
C ILE A 162 15.29 18.40 -11.18
N ASN A 163 14.12 19.05 -11.23
CA ASN A 163 13.55 19.79 -10.10
C ASN A 163 12.12 19.38 -9.75
N VAL A 164 11.47 18.60 -10.62
CA VAL A 164 10.11 18.06 -10.39
C VAL A 164 10.11 16.57 -10.73
N VAL A 165 9.35 15.80 -9.96
CA VAL A 165 9.10 14.37 -10.24
C VAL A 165 7.61 14.16 -10.42
N ALA A 166 7.22 13.48 -11.49
CA ALA A 166 5.85 13.02 -11.72
C ALA A 166 5.76 11.54 -11.35
N CYS A 167 4.96 11.23 -10.33
CA CYS A 167 4.77 9.89 -9.79
C CYS A 167 3.41 9.36 -10.21
N LEU A 168 3.40 8.28 -10.99
CA LEU A 168 2.21 7.65 -11.55
C LEU A 168 1.93 6.33 -10.82
N ASP A 169 1.03 6.36 -9.84
CA ASP A 169 0.61 5.15 -9.11
C ASP A 169 -0.64 4.55 -9.76
N ARG A 170 -0.76 3.22 -9.78
CA ARG A 170 -1.95 2.57 -10.33
C ARG A 170 -3.15 2.85 -9.44
N LYS A 171 -4.20 3.36 -10.04
CA LYS A 171 -5.49 3.59 -9.39
C LYS A 171 -6.16 2.26 -9.08
N LYS A 172 -6.27 1.92 -7.80
CA LYS A 172 -6.92 0.67 -7.35
C LYS A 172 -8.38 0.64 -7.79
N GLY A 173 -8.83 -0.50 -8.32
CA GLY A 173 -10.20 -0.68 -8.81
C GLY A 173 -10.45 -0.18 -10.24
N SER A 174 -9.42 0.34 -10.92
CA SER A 174 -9.49 0.73 -12.34
C SER A 174 -9.20 -0.44 -13.29
N GLU A 175 -8.92 -1.63 -12.77
CA GLU A 175 -8.49 -2.77 -13.57
C GLU A 175 -9.60 -3.31 -14.47
N VAL A 176 -9.41 -3.22 -15.78
CA VAL A 176 -10.30 -3.81 -16.79
C VAL A 176 -9.52 -4.84 -17.59
N LYS A 177 -9.93 -6.11 -17.51
CA LYS A 177 -9.34 -7.19 -18.30
C LYS A 177 -9.58 -6.92 -19.79
N ALA A 178 -8.51 -6.74 -20.55
CA ALA A 178 -8.59 -6.53 -22.00
C ALA A 178 -8.42 -7.85 -22.76
N THR A 179 -7.42 -8.66 -22.38
CA THR A 179 -7.13 -9.94 -23.02
C THR A 179 -6.41 -10.89 -22.06
N SER A 180 -6.11 -12.10 -22.52
CA SER A 180 -5.27 -13.06 -21.80
C SER A 180 -4.13 -13.51 -22.71
N CYS A 181 -2.92 -13.45 -22.17
CA CYS A 181 -1.68 -13.84 -22.83
C CYS A 181 -1.26 -15.23 -22.36
N VAL A 182 -0.69 -16.02 -23.26
CA VAL A 182 -0.13 -17.33 -22.89
C VAL A 182 1.38 -17.18 -22.84
N ASP A 183 1.92 -17.36 -21.65
CA ASP A 183 3.35 -17.52 -21.40
C ASP A 183 3.66 -19.01 -21.46
N ASP A 184 4.61 -19.42 -22.31
CA ASP A 184 5.04 -20.81 -22.46
C ASP A 184 6.51 -20.89 -22.07
N ASP A 185 6.75 -21.30 -20.82
CA ASP A 185 8.08 -21.45 -20.25
C ASP A 185 8.37 -22.93 -20.04
N ASP A 186 9.31 -23.49 -20.81
CA ASP A 186 9.70 -24.90 -20.78
C ASP A 186 8.52 -25.91 -20.83
N GLY A 187 7.48 -25.59 -21.63
CA GLY A 187 6.29 -26.43 -21.81
C GLY A 187 5.21 -26.22 -20.74
N ASN A 188 5.44 -25.33 -19.78
CA ASN A 188 4.44 -24.89 -18.83
C ASN A 188 3.67 -23.69 -19.37
N ARG A 189 2.49 -23.94 -19.91
CA ARG A 189 1.60 -22.91 -20.46
C ARG A 189 0.84 -22.21 -19.34
N THR A 190 1.24 -20.99 -19.02
CA THR A 190 0.57 -20.13 -18.04
C THR A 190 -0.27 -19.09 -18.74
N THR A 191 -1.56 -19.04 -18.42
CA THR A 191 -2.43 -17.94 -18.86
C THR A 191 -2.31 -16.76 -17.89
N VAL A 192 -2.00 -15.60 -18.46
CA VAL A 192 -1.81 -14.33 -17.76
C VAL A 192 -2.86 -13.34 -18.25
N ASP A 193 -3.61 -12.73 -17.35
CA ASP A 193 -4.57 -11.69 -17.70
C ASP A 193 -3.84 -10.38 -17.97
N TYR A 194 -4.12 -9.75 -19.11
CA TYR A 194 -3.61 -8.43 -19.45
C TYR A 194 -4.69 -7.39 -19.22
N LEU A 195 -4.45 -6.48 -18.27
CA LEU A 195 -5.43 -5.52 -17.78
C LEU A 195 -5.05 -4.09 -18.19
N SER A 196 -6.04 -3.37 -18.70
CA SER A 196 -6.00 -1.91 -18.77
C SER A 196 -6.22 -1.34 -17.37
N VAL A 197 -5.54 -0.23 -17.06
CA VAL A 197 -5.59 0.43 -15.74
C VAL A 197 -5.53 1.93 -15.91
N GLU A 198 -5.96 2.68 -14.90
CA GLU A 198 -5.68 4.11 -14.77
C GLU A 198 -4.51 4.32 -13.80
N TYR A 199 -3.71 5.36 -14.04
CA TYR A 199 -2.67 5.83 -13.14
C TYR A 199 -3.02 7.22 -12.62
N GLU A 200 -2.91 7.43 -11.32
CA GLU A 200 -3.01 8.74 -10.68
C GLU A 200 -1.64 9.42 -10.70
N VAL A 201 -1.60 10.64 -11.22
CA VAL A 201 -0.36 11.42 -11.38
C VAL A 201 -0.23 12.40 -10.22
N THR A 202 0.86 12.34 -9.47
CA THR A 202 1.21 13.33 -8.44
C THR A 202 2.53 14.01 -8.80
N PHE A 203 2.56 15.34 -8.79
CA PHE A 203 3.78 16.11 -8.98
C PHE A 203 4.41 16.45 -7.63
N ARG A 204 5.72 16.24 -7.51
CA ARG A 204 6.51 16.49 -6.30
C ARG A 204 7.74 17.31 -6.61
N GLU A 205 8.16 18.14 -5.66
CA GLU A 205 9.45 18.83 -5.71
C GLU A 205 10.56 17.79 -5.51
N ALA A 206 11.53 17.72 -6.42
CA ALA A 206 12.56 16.70 -6.36
C ALA A 206 13.47 16.85 -5.13
N LYS A 207 13.81 18.09 -4.79
CA LYS A 207 14.77 18.39 -3.72
C LYS A 207 14.22 18.19 -2.31
N THR A 208 12.91 18.36 -2.15
CA THR A 208 12.25 18.37 -0.83
C THR A 208 11.27 17.22 -0.65
N GLY A 209 10.91 16.50 -1.73
CA GLY A 209 9.90 15.44 -1.71
C GLY A 209 8.45 15.95 -1.60
N LYS A 210 8.26 17.26 -1.42
CA LYS A 210 6.97 17.88 -1.14
C LYS A 210 6.03 17.74 -2.32
N VAL A 211 4.77 17.36 -2.04
CA VAL A 211 3.70 17.36 -3.04
C VAL A 211 3.41 18.78 -3.50
N ILE A 212 3.46 18.99 -4.82
CA ILE A 212 3.13 20.25 -5.49
C ILE A 212 1.64 20.28 -5.80
N LYS A 213 1.16 19.30 -6.57
CA LYS A 213 -0.25 19.15 -6.96
C LYS A 213 -0.55 17.77 -7.55
N ASP A 214 -1.85 17.46 -7.61
CA ASP A 214 -2.40 16.36 -8.40
C ASP A 214 -2.41 16.72 -9.90
N GLY A 215 -2.11 15.72 -10.74
CA GLY A 215 -2.08 15.80 -12.20
C GLY A 215 -3.27 15.14 -12.90
N GLY A 216 -4.25 14.65 -12.13
CA GLY A 216 -5.34 13.81 -12.58
C GLY A 216 -4.87 12.40 -12.96
N THR A 217 -5.63 11.75 -13.83
CA THR A 217 -5.34 10.39 -14.27
C THR A 217 -4.82 10.33 -15.71
N VAL A 218 -4.06 9.27 -16.00
CA VAL A 218 -3.71 8.81 -17.34
C VAL A 218 -4.06 7.34 -17.48
N THR A 219 -4.45 6.93 -18.69
CA THR A 219 -4.88 5.55 -18.95
C THR A 219 -3.70 4.73 -19.44
N GLY A 220 -3.59 3.47 -19.01
CA GLY A 220 -2.77 2.44 -19.64
C GLY A 220 -3.68 1.45 -20.34
N THR A 221 -3.60 1.35 -21.67
CA THR A 221 -4.48 0.49 -22.46
C THR A 221 -3.78 -0.82 -22.81
N ALA A 222 -4.37 -1.93 -22.36
CA ALA A 222 -3.92 -3.26 -22.75
C ALA A 222 -4.44 -3.58 -24.16
N GLY A 223 -3.52 -3.69 -25.12
CA GLY A 223 -3.80 -4.10 -26.50
C GLY A 223 -3.41 -5.55 -26.76
N SER A 224 -2.48 -5.77 -27.67
CA SER A 224 -1.88 -7.09 -27.94
C SER A 224 -0.91 -7.50 -26.83
N CYS A 225 -0.73 -8.82 -26.69
CA CYS A 225 0.24 -9.38 -25.75
C CYS A 225 1.67 -8.90 -26.09
N PRO A 226 2.37 -8.29 -25.13
CA PRO A 226 3.75 -7.87 -25.36
C PRO A 226 4.65 -9.09 -25.55
N MET A 227 5.68 -8.95 -26.39
CA MET A 227 6.72 -9.98 -26.56
C MET A 227 7.49 -10.25 -25.26
N LEU A 228 7.68 -9.20 -24.45
CA LEU A 228 8.31 -9.25 -23.14
C LEU A 228 7.43 -8.48 -22.16
N GLY A 229 6.83 -9.19 -21.22
CA GLY A 229 5.95 -8.62 -20.20
C GLY A 229 6.23 -9.26 -18.85
N SER A 230 6.32 -8.43 -17.81
CA SER A 230 6.36 -8.92 -16.43
C SER A 230 4.93 -9.05 -15.90
N TYR A 231 4.67 -10.13 -15.17
CA TYR A 231 3.38 -10.38 -14.55
C TYR A 231 3.55 -10.83 -13.10
N ASP A 232 2.53 -10.57 -12.29
CA ASP A 232 2.52 -11.01 -10.91
C ASP A 232 2.28 -12.52 -10.86
N LYS A 233 3.27 -13.28 -10.38
CA LYS A 233 3.24 -14.76 -10.37
C LYS A 233 2.12 -15.34 -9.52
N ARG A 234 1.60 -14.60 -8.52
CA ARG A 234 0.55 -15.08 -7.60
C ARG A 234 -0.84 -14.95 -8.21
N SER A 235 -1.13 -13.79 -8.79
CA SER A 235 -2.42 -13.42 -9.34
C SER A 235 -2.53 -13.69 -10.85
N ARG A 236 -1.40 -13.94 -11.52
CA ARG A 236 -1.30 -14.12 -12.98
C ARG A 236 -1.84 -12.90 -13.74
N LYS A 237 -1.54 -11.71 -13.23
CA LYS A 237 -1.97 -10.43 -13.80
C LYS A 237 -0.79 -9.64 -14.33
N MET A 238 -0.98 -9.05 -15.49
CA MET A 238 -0.10 -8.09 -16.14
C MET A 238 -0.88 -6.79 -16.34
N TYR A 239 -0.22 -5.67 -16.10
CA TYR A 239 -0.85 -4.35 -16.20
C TYR A 239 -0.28 -3.58 -17.38
N ALA A 240 -1.14 -2.91 -18.14
CA ALA A 240 -0.71 -2.01 -19.20
C ALA A 240 0.11 -0.85 -18.61
N ARG A 241 1.21 -0.52 -19.28
CA ARG A 241 1.97 0.71 -19.00
C ARG A 241 1.10 1.94 -19.27
N PRO A 242 1.37 3.09 -18.61
CA PRO A 242 0.66 4.33 -18.94
C PRO A 242 0.88 4.69 -20.41
N ASP A 243 -0.09 5.35 -21.02
CA ASP A 243 0.03 5.89 -22.37
C ASP A 243 1.04 7.04 -22.40
N ASP A 244 2.15 6.84 -23.11
CA ASP A 244 3.30 7.75 -23.15
C ASP A 244 2.93 9.17 -23.64
N ASP A 245 2.00 9.29 -24.60
CA ASP A 245 1.54 10.57 -25.13
C ASP A 245 0.64 11.29 -24.11
N ALA A 246 -0.26 10.55 -23.45
CA ALA A 246 -1.08 11.09 -22.37
C ALA A 246 -0.24 11.55 -21.19
N VAL A 247 0.83 10.83 -20.83
CA VAL A 247 1.79 11.28 -19.80
C VAL A 247 2.46 12.56 -20.25
N GLN A 248 3.02 12.60 -21.46
CA GLN A 248 3.70 13.79 -21.96
C GLN A 248 2.79 15.02 -21.95
N ALA A 249 1.53 14.87 -22.35
CA ALA A 249 0.54 15.95 -22.30
C ALA A 249 0.32 16.48 -20.87
N LYS A 250 0.37 15.62 -19.84
CA LYS A 250 0.30 16.05 -18.43
C LYS A 250 1.56 16.79 -18.00
N LEU A 251 2.74 16.35 -18.43
CA LEU A 251 4.01 17.00 -18.13
C LEU A 251 4.06 18.41 -18.77
N ASP A 252 3.65 18.53 -20.03
CA ASP A 252 3.61 19.80 -20.75
C ASP A 252 2.60 20.77 -20.11
N ALA A 253 1.41 20.27 -19.75
CA ALA A 253 0.40 21.07 -19.03
C ALA A 253 0.88 21.52 -17.63
N PHE A 254 1.76 20.76 -16.98
CA PHE A 254 2.41 21.20 -15.76
C PHE A 254 3.43 22.31 -16.04
N ALA A 255 4.25 22.14 -17.07
CA ALA A 255 5.37 23.03 -17.37
C ALA A 255 4.91 24.44 -17.80
N GLY A 256 3.74 24.52 -18.44
CA GLY A 256 3.05 25.75 -18.82
C GLY A 256 3.56 26.34 -20.13
#